data_AF-A0A7V8WUB1-F1
#
_entry.id   AF-A0A7V8WUB1-F1
#
_cell.length_a   1.000
_cell.length_b   1.000
_cell.length_c   1.000
_cell.angle_alpha   90.00
_cell.angle_beta   90.00
_cell.angle_gamma   90.00
#
_symmetry.space_group_name_H-M   'P 1'
#
loop_
_entity.id
_entity.type
_entity.pdbx_description
1 polymer ?
#
loop_
_entity_poly.entity_id
_entity_poly.type
_entity_poly.pdbx_seq_one_letter_code
_entity_poly.pdbx_strand_id
1 'polypeptide(L)'
;MATTTQKEELLQQMISTYRDLNNRVRPLAEERLRLKHGDKASIRDVVVQMRDDELTFAQALKERLTGVARPEVITDKRPTLGMEHTDDPTAYIISQFGTGRATTLSLLRELPDQRWAEPLEGGGTVADRVMELVESDRRQLERLNGLLGAP
;
A
#
# COMPACT_ATOMS: atom_id res chain seq x y z
N MET A 1 0.92 23.74 -5.29
CA MET A 1 1.38 22.92 -6.42
C MET A 1 2.55 22.09 -5.93
N ALA A 2 2.51 20.76 -6.06
CA ALA A 2 3.65 19.93 -5.69
C ALA A 2 4.81 20.17 -6.67
N THR A 3 5.99 20.48 -6.16
CA THR A 3 7.20 20.65 -6.99
C THR A 3 7.64 19.30 -7.54
N THR A 4 8.37 19.29 -8.66
CA THR A 4 8.97 18.06 -9.21
C THR A 4 9.78 17.30 -8.16
N THR A 5 10.52 18.02 -7.31
CA THR A 5 11.26 17.48 -6.16
C THR A 5 10.34 16.77 -5.15
N GLN A 6 9.21 17.39 -4.77
CA GLN A 6 8.28 16.78 -3.83
C GLN A 6 7.68 15.47 -4.37
N LYS A 7 7.42 15.40 -5.68
CA LYS A 7 6.89 14.17 -6.31
C LYS A 7 7.92 13.06 -6.27
N GLU A 8 9.17 13.35 -6.62
CA GLU A 8 10.26 12.38 -6.56
C GLU A 8 10.46 11.88 -5.13
N GLU A 9 10.43 12.76 -4.13
CA GLU A 9 10.52 12.38 -2.71
C GLU A 9 9.39 11.44 -2.29
N LEU A 10 8.15 11.70 -2.69
CA LEU A 10 7.01 10.83 -2.39
C LEU A 10 7.19 9.45 -3.05
N LEU A 11 7.58 9.40 -4.32
CA LEU A 11 7.82 8.15 -5.03
C LEU A 11 8.97 7.35 -4.41
N GLN A 12 10.04 8.01 -3.96
CA GLN A 12 11.15 7.34 -3.27
C GLN A 12 10.73 6.78 -1.91
N GLN A 13 9.91 7.51 -1.15
CA GLN A 13 9.36 7.00 0.12
C GLN A 13 8.52 5.74 -0.10
N MET A 14 7.64 5.73 -1.09
CA MET A 14 6.86 4.54 -1.47
C MET A 14 7.74 3.34 -1.85
N ILE A 15 8.85 3.56 -2.57
CA ILE A 15 9.83 2.52 -2.90
C ILE A 15 10.54 2.01 -1.62
N SER A 16 10.90 2.92 -0.72
CA SER A 16 11.56 2.59 0.54
C SER A 16 10.69 1.69 1.41
N THR A 17 9.38 1.94 1.49
CA THR A 17 8.44 1.10 2.23
C THR A 17 8.52 -0.37 1.79
N TYR A 18 8.49 -0.62 0.47
CA TYR A 18 8.59 -1.99 -0.04
C TYR A 18 9.95 -2.64 0.25
N ARG A 19 11.02 -1.86 0.18
CA ARG A 19 12.37 -2.34 0.51
C ARG A 19 12.47 -2.75 1.97
N ASP A 20 11.88 -1.97 2.87
CA ASP A 20 11.86 -2.27 4.30
C ASP A 20 11.10 -3.56 4.60
N LEU A 21 9.93 -3.76 4.00
CA LEU A 21 9.18 -5.02 4.13
C LEU A 21 10.01 -6.22 3.63
N ASN A 22 10.66 -6.09 2.48
CA ASN A 22 11.51 -7.15 1.93
C ASN A 22 12.73 -7.48 2.81
N ASN A 23 13.37 -6.46 3.38
CA ASN A 23 14.61 -6.68 4.12
C ASN A 23 14.35 -7.16 5.54
N ARG A 24 13.23 -6.76 6.14
CA ARG A 24 13.01 -6.91 7.58
C ARG A 24 11.95 -7.95 7.93
N VAL A 25 10.94 -8.12 7.07
CA VAL A 25 9.82 -9.03 7.33
C VAL A 25 10.00 -10.34 6.57
N ARG A 26 10.34 -10.26 5.28
CA ARG A 26 10.47 -11.44 4.41
C ARG A 26 11.45 -12.52 4.90
N PRO A 27 12.59 -12.21 5.57
CA PRO A 27 13.51 -13.23 6.05
C PRO A 27 13.04 -13.99 7.30
N LEU A 28 11.97 -13.53 7.96
CA LEU A 28 11.50 -14.12 9.21
C LEU A 28 10.67 -15.38 8.95
N ALA A 29 10.71 -16.31 9.91
CA ALA A 29 9.89 -17.52 9.87
C ALA A 29 8.39 -17.19 9.93
N GLU A 30 7.57 -17.89 9.15
CA GLU A 30 6.13 -17.63 9.04
C GLU A 30 5.41 -17.79 10.39
N GLU A 31 5.86 -18.70 11.25
CA GLU A 31 5.34 -18.89 12.61
C GLU A 31 5.46 -17.62 13.45
N ARG A 32 6.61 -16.94 13.36
CA ARG A 32 6.84 -15.65 14.02
C ARG A 32 5.94 -14.56 13.43
N LEU A 33 5.77 -14.56 12.10
CA LEU A 33 4.97 -13.55 11.41
C LEU A 33 3.47 -13.67 11.76
N ARG A 34 2.99 -14.89 11.99
CA ARG A 34 1.61 -15.19 12.38
C ARG A 34 1.35 -15.08 13.89
N LEU A 35 2.40 -15.01 14.70
CA LEU A 35 2.26 -14.94 16.16
C LEU A 35 1.48 -13.68 16.58
N LYS A 36 0.45 -13.87 17.39
CA LYS A 36 -0.32 -12.79 18.02
C LYS A 36 0.14 -12.63 19.47
N HIS A 37 0.36 -11.39 19.88
CA HIS A 37 0.72 -11.04 21.25
C HIS A 37 -0.50 -10.46 21.98
N GLY A 38 -1.31 -11.35 22.57
CA GLY A 38 -2.60 -10.99 23.16
C GLY A 38 -3.59 -10.48 22.11
N ASP A 39 -4.26 -9.37 22.40
CA ASP A 39 -5.23 -8.73 21.48
C ASP A 39 -4.55 -7.90 20.36
N LYS A 40 -3.22 -7.90 20.29
CA LYS A 40 -2.49 -7.18 19.25
C LYS A 40 -2.49 -7.98 17.94
N ALA A 41 -2.63 -7.25 16.83
CA ALA A 41 -2.44 -7.79 15.50
C ALA A 41 -1.04 -8.42 15.36
N SER A 42 -0.96 -9.51 14.59
CA SER A 42 0.31 -10.12 14.20
C SER A 42 1.04 -9.25 13.17
N ILE A 43 2.32 -9.56 12.92
CA ILE A 43 3.09 -8.91 11.84
C ILE A 43 2.39 -9.16 10.49
N ARG A 44 1.93 -10.39 10.25
CA ARG A 44 1.18 -10.75 9.05
C ARG A 44 -0.08 -9.89 8.88
N ASP A 45 -0.86 -9.69 9.94
CA ASP A 45 -2.09 -8.89 9.88
C ASP A 45 -1.79 -7.43 9.43
N VAL A 46 -0.66 -6.87 9.89
CA VAL A 46 -0.23 -5.54 9.46
C VAL A 46 0.17 -5.53 7.98
N VAL A 47 0.91 -6.54 7.52
CA VAL A 47 1.32 -6.66 6.10
C VAL A 47 0.12 -6.85 5.18
N VAL A 48 -0.88 -7.65 5.60
CA VAL A 48 -2.18 -7.81 4.93
C VAL A 48 -2.85 -6.45 4.77
N GLN A 49 -2.95 -5.68 5.85
CA GLN A 49 -3.56 -4.36 5.82
C GLN A 49 -2.82 -3.41 4.86
N MET A 50 -1.48 -3.40 4.89
CA MET A 50 -0.68 -2.58 3.97
C MET A 50 -0.92 -2.95 2.50
N ARG A 51 -0.98 -4.24 2.19
CA ARG A 51 -1.34 -4.74 0.85
C ARG A 51 -2.73 -4.26 0.43
N ASP A 52 -3.73 -4.42 1.28
CA ASP A 52 -5.11 -4.05 0.95
C ASP A 52 -5.25 -2.55 0.70
N ASP A 53 -4.59 -1.73 1.52
CA ASP A 53 -4.55 -0.29 1.35
C ASP A 53 -3.89 0.09 0.01
N GLU A 54 -2.77 -0.57 -0.35
CA GLU A 54 -2.08 -0.34 -1.61
C GLU A 54 -2.93 -0.73 -2.83
N LEU A 55 -3.56 -1.91 -2.80
CA LEU A 55 -4.39 -2.38 -3.90
C LEU A 55 -5.63 -1.50 -4.08
N THR A 56 -6.24 -1.10 -2.98
CA THR A 56 -7.38 -0.15 -3.00
C THR A 56 -6.95 1.18 -3.61
N PHE A 57 -5.79 1.69 -3.22
CA PHE A 57 -5.24 2.93 -3.77
C PHE A 57 -4.93 2.82 -5.26
N ALA A 58 -4.21 1.77 -5.67
CA ALA A 58 -3.82 1.54 -7.06
C ALA A 58 -5.06 1.45 -7.98
N GLN A 59 -6.10 0.77 -7.51
CA GLN A 59 -7.36 0.66 -8.21
C GLN A 59 -8.06 2.02 -8.33
N ALA A 60 -8.22 2.74 -7.22
CA ALA A 60 -8.86 4.06 -7.20
C ALA A 60 -8.09 5.09 -8.03
N LEU A 61 -6.75 4.99 -8.09
CA LEU A 61 -5.92 5.80 -8.97
C LEU A 61 -6.19 5.44 -10.44
N LYS A 62 -6.18 4.16 -10.78
CA LYS A 62 -6.41 3.69 -12.16
C LYS A 62 -7.77 4.13 -12.70
N GLU A 63 -8.85 3.92 -11.94
CA GLU A 63 -10.22 4.32 -12.34
C GLU A 63 -10.31 5.81 -12.63
N ARG A 64 -9.67 6.64 -11.82
CA ARG A 64 -9.63 8.09 -12.01
C ARG A 64 -8.82 8.51 -13.24
N LEU A 65 -7.72 7.81 -13.53
CA LEU A 65 -6.87 8.15 -14.68
C LEU A 65 -7.49 7.72 -16.01
N THR A 66 -8.15 6.57 -16.06
CA THR A 66 -8.75 6.07 -17.30
C THR A 66 -10.19 6.53 -17.51
N GLY A 67 -10.86 7.04 -16.47
CA GLY A 67 -12.28 7.40 -16.50
C GLY A 67 -13.22 6.19 -16.64
N VAL A 68 -12.67 4.97 -16.62
CA VAL A 68 -13.44 3.73 -16.71
C VAL A 68 -13.67 3.23 -15.30
N ALA A 69 -14.89 3.47 -14.79
CA ALA A 69 -15.35 2.83 -13.57
C ALA A 69 -15.38 1.30 -13.77
N ARG A 70 -15.06 0.55 -12.70
CA ARG A 70 -15.21 -0.91 -12.70
C ARG A 70 -16.65 -1.26 -13.06
N PRO A 71 -16.91 -2.30 -13.87
CA PRO A 71 -18.22 -2.95 -13.80
C PRO A 71 -18.44 -3.40 -12.35
N GLU A 72 -19.53 -2.96 -11.73
CA GLU A 72 -19.87 -3.25 -10.34
C GLU A 72 -19.88 -4.77 -10.10
N VAL A 73 -18.76 -5.31 -9.61
CA VAL A 73 -18.79 -6.58 -8.90
C VAL A 73 -19.23 -6.22 -7.49
N ILE A 74 -20.51 -6.41 -7.23
CA ILE A 74 -21.18 -6.21 -5.95
C ILE A 74 -20.44 -7.03 -4.88
N THR A 75 -19.48 -6.42 -4.18
CA THR A 75 -18.97 -6.93 -2.91
C THR A 75 -18.60 -5.74 -2.03
N ASP A 76 -19.39 -5.54 -0.98
CA ASP A 76 -19.27 -4.54 0.09
C ASP A 76 -18.06 -4.78 1.02
N LYS A 77 -16.97 -5.33 0.46
CA LYS A 77 -15.73 -5.64 1.16
C LYS A 77 -14.62 -4.87 0.46
N ARG A 78 -13.70 -4.29 1.25
CA ARG A 78 -12.36 -3.88 0.78
C ARG A 78 -11.88 -4.97 -0.18
N PRO A 79 -11.32 -4.65 -1.35
CA PRO A 79 -10.96 -5.62 -2.37
C PRO A 79 -9.89 -6.57 -1.83
N THR A 80 -10.33 -7.55 -1.06
CA THR A 80 -9.73 -8.87 -1.06
C THR A 80 -10.03 -9.35 -2.47
N LEU A 81 -9.05 -9.16 -3.36
CA LEU A 81 -8.92 -10.00 -4.53
C LEU A 81 -9.23 -11.42 -4.04
N GLY A 82 -10.38 -11.97 -4.39
CA GLY A 82 -11.01 -13.15 -3.76
C GLY A 82 -10.28 -14.47 -4.00
N MET A 83 -8.94 -14.43 -3.99
CA MET A 83 -7.98 -15.49 -4.22
C MET A 83 -6.98 -15.61 -3.05
N GLU A 84 -7.23 -14.91 -1.94
CA GLU A 84 -6.39 -15.03 -0.74
C GLU A 84 -6.84 -16.22 0.09
N HIS A 85 -5.94 -17.17 0.26
CA HIS A 85 -6.12 -18.22 1.23
C HIS A 85 -5.51 -17.76 2.54
N THR A 86 -6.19 -18.01 3.66
CA THR A 86 -5.66 -17.71 5.01
C THR A 86 -4.27 -18.31 5.21
N ASP A 87 -3.98 -19.40 4.49
CA ASP A 87 -2.73 -20.14 4.51
C ASP A 87 -1.61 -19.57 3.63
N ASP A 88 -1.88 -18.59 2.78
CA ASP A 88 -0.86 -18.00 1.90
C ASP A 88 0.34 -17.52 2.73
N PRO A 89 1.59 -17.76 2.32
CA PRO A 89 2.74 -17.30 3.09
C PRO A 89 2.82 -15.77 3.10
N THR A 90 3.33 -15.17 4.17
CA THR A 90 3.46 -13.70 4.28
C THR A 90 4.35 -13.13 3.17
N ALA A 91 5.33 -13.91 2.70
CA ALA A 91 6.15 -13.55 1.54
C ALA A 91 5.32 -13.38 0.25
N TYR A 92 4.24 -14.14 0.07
CA TYR A 92 3.32 -13.97 -1.06
C TYR A 92 2.54 -12.65 -0.95
N ILE A 93 2.07 -12.31 0.25
CA ILE A 93 1.38 -11.04 0.52
C ILE A 93 2.30 -9.84 0.29
N ILE A 94 3.56 -9.90 0.73
CA ILE A 94 4.58 -8.88 0.42
C ILE A 94 4.78 -8.76 -1.08
N SER A 95 4.75 -9.87 -1.82
CA SER A 95 4.87 -9.85 -3.28
C SER A 95 3.66 -9.17 -3.94
N GLN A 96 2.44 -9.44 -3.47
CA GLN A 96 1.22 -8.77 -3.92
C GLN A 96 1.28 -7.25 -3.66
N PHE A 97 1.72 -6.84 -2.45
CA PHE A 97 1.95 -5.43 -2.12
C PHE A 97 2.97 -4.82 -3.08
N GLY A 98 4.09 -5.51 -3.34
CA GLY A 98 5.11 -5.08 -4.29
C GLY A 98 4.58 -4.90 -5.71
N THR A 99 3.71 -5.80 -6.19
CA THR A 99 3.04 -5.67 -7.49
C THR A 99 2.11 -4.46 -7.53
N GLY A 100 1.26 -4.29 -6.51
CA GLY A 100 0.39 -3.11 -6.38
C GLY A 100 1.21 -1.83 -6.40
N ARG A 101 2.26 -1.76 -5.59
CA ARG A 101 3.20 -0.65 -5.52
C ARG A 101 3.86 -0.33 -6.85
N ALA A 102 4.30 -1.34 -7.59
CA ALA A 102 4.89 -1.14 -8.91
C ALA A 102 3.88 -0.55 -9.90
N THR A 103 2.64 -1.04 -9.90
CA THR A 103 1.55 -0.47 -10.71
C THR A 103 1.29 0.98 -10.32
N THR A 104 1.15 1.28 -9.03
CA THR A 104 0.95 2.65 -8.54
C THR A 104 2.06 3.59 -9.00
N LEU A 105 3.33 3.18 -8.81
CA LEU A 105 4.49 3.98 -9.21
C LEU A 105 4.53 4.22 -10.72
N SER A 106 4.20 3.23 -11.54
CA SER A 106 4.12 3.41 -13.00
C SER A 106 3.05 4.45 -13.37
N LEU A 107 1.84 4.31 -12.82
CA LEU A 107 0.74 5.26 -13.06
C LEU A 107 1.12 6.69 -12.64
N LEU A 108 1.73 6.85 -11.47
CA LEU A 108 2.14 8.16 -10.97
C LEU A 108 3.27 8.80 -11.77
N ARG A 109 4.20 8.00 -12.34
CA ARG A 109 5.29 8.51 -13.19
C ARG A 109 4.82 8.95 -14.57
N GLU A 110 3.77 8.31 -15.08
CA GLU A 110 3.16 8.67 -16.37
C GLU A 110 2.27 9.91 -16.27
N LEU A 111 1.89 10.32 -15.05
CA LEU A 111 1.05 11.49 -14.83
C LEU A 111 1.78 12.81 -15.12
N PRO A 112 1.23 13.67 -15.99
CA PRO A 112 1.75 15.02 -16.22
C PRO A 112 1.73 15.86 -14.94
N ASP A 113 2.66 16.82 -14.86
CA ASP A 113 2.86 17.57 -13.61
C ASP A 113 1.62 18.34 -13.13
N GLN A 114 0.81 18.82 -14.06
CA GLN A 114 -0.43 19.56 -13.80
C GLN A 114 -1.47 18.68 -13.10
N ARG A 115 -1.61 17.41 -13.52
CA ARG A 115 -2.57 16.45 -12.97
C ARG A 115 -2.34 16.12 -11.50
N TRP A 116 -1.11 16.31 -11.01
CA TRP A 116 -0.81 16.11 -9.59
C TRP A 116 -1.46 17.15 -8.68
N ALA A 117 -1.68 18.36 -9.19
CA ALA A 117 -2.26 19.49 -8.46
C ALA A 117 -3.73 19.74 -8.82
N GLU A 118 -4.28 18.99 -9.78
CA GLU A 118 -5.69 19.07 -10.14
C GLU A 118 -6.56 18.52 -8.98
N PRO A 119 -7.65 19.23 -8.64
CA PRO A 119 -8.59 18.76 -7.63
C PRO A 119 -9.31 17.51 -8.13
N LEU A 120 -9.40 16.51 -7.26
CA LEU A 120 -10.12 15.27 -7.51
C LEU A 120 -11.59 15.40 -7.09
N GLU A 121 -12.47 14.69 -7.79
CA GLU A 121 -13.84 14.48 -7.33
C GLU A 121 -13.82 13.72 -5.98
N GLY A 122 -14.47 14.28 -4.96
CA GLY A 122 -14.36 13.82 -3.57
C GLY A 122 -13.31 14.54 -2.73
N GLY A 123 -12.65 15.57 -3.27
CA GLY A 123 -11.76 16.47 -2.54
C GLY A 123 -10.30 16.01 -2.46
N GLY A 124 -9.41 17.01 -2.32
CA GLY A 124 -7.95 16.85 -2.35
C GLY A 124 -7.41 16.75 -3.78
N THR A 125 -6.10 16.52 -3.89
CA THR A 125 -5.36 16.34 -5.14
C THR A 125 -4.68 14.96 -5.17
N VAL A 126 -4.14 14.54 -6.32
CA VAL A 126 -3.32 13.31 -6.38
C VAL A 126 -2.15 13.38 -5.40
N ALA A 127 -1.50 14.55 -5.28
CA ALA A 127 -0.42 14.77 -4.33
C ALA A 127 -0.86 14.52 -2.87
N ASP A 128 -2.03 15.04 -2.48
CA ASP A 128 -2.57 14.83 -1.12
C ASP A 128 -2.83 13.35 -0.85
N ARG A 129 -3.40 12.63 -1.83
CA ARG A 129 -3.69 11.19 -1.69
C ARG A 129 -2.42 10.34 -1.61
N VAL A 130 -1.40 10.66 -2.39
CA VAL A 130 -0.10 9.98 -2.30
C VAL A 130 0.57 10.27 -0.95
N MET A 131 0.47 11.50 -0.46
CA MET A 131 0.99 11.86 0.87
C MET A 131 0.26 11.11 1.99
N GLU A 132 -1.07 11.00 1.93
CA GLU A 132 -1.87 10.21 2.86
C GLU A 132 -1.44 8.72 2.87
N LEU A 133 -1.16 8.16 1.68
CA LEU A 133 -0.67 6.78 1.54
C LEU A 133 0.71 6.61 2.17
N VAL A 134 1.64 7.52 1.91
CA VAL A 134 3.00 7.50 2.49
C VAL A 134 2.95 7.64 4.02
N GLU A 135 2.09 8.51 4.55
CA GLU A 135 1.89 8.63 5.99
C GLU A 135 1.24 7.37 6.59
N SER A 136 0.34 6.70 5.85
CA SER A 136 -0.20 5.41 6.24
C SER A 136 0.89 4.35 6.32
N ASP A 137 1.72 4.24 5.27
CA ASP A 137 2.86 3.32 5.22
C ASP A 137 3.79 3.53 6.42
N ARG A 138 4.14 4.79 6.72
CA ARG A 138 4.99 5.14 7.86
C ARG A 138 4.41 4.64 9.18
N ARG A 139 3.12 4.88 9.43
CA ARG A 139 2.45 4.39 10.66
C ARG A 139 2.46 2.86 10.74
N GLN A 140 2.25 2.16 9.62
CA GLN A 140 2.27 0.69 9.60
C GLN A 140 3.70 0.15 9.81
N LEU A 141 4.72 0.77 9.23
CA LEU A 141 6.12 0.42 9.48
C LEU A 141 6.52 0.64 10.94
N GLU A 142 6.08 1.73 11.57
CA GLU A 142 6.29 1.97 13.01
C GLU A 142 5.63 0.89 13.86
N ARG A 143 4.40 0.50 13.51
CA ARG A 143 3.70 -0.60 14.16
C ARG A 143 4.44 -1.94 13.99
N LEU A 144 4.94 -2.22 12.78
CA LEU A 144 5.79 -3.38 12.51
C LEU A 144 7.07 -3.35 13.36
N ASN A 145 7.72 -2.20 13.50
CA ASN A 145 8.91 -2.05 14.34
C ASN A 145 8.63 -2.43 15.79
N GLY A 146 7.50 -1.97 16.33
CA GLY A 146 7.08 -2.31 17.69
C GLY A 146 6.83 -3.80 17.88
N LEU A 147 6.27 -4.48 16.86
CA LEU A 147 6.03 -5.93 16.90
C LEU A 147 7.33 -6.74 16.68
N LEU A 148 8.25 -6.25 15.85
CA LEU A 148 9.54 -6.89 15.59
C LEU A 148 10.49 -6.81 16.78
N GLY A 149 10.43 -5.69 17.53
CA GLY A 149 11.20 -5.49 18.76
C GLY A 149 10.57 -6.10 20.01
N ALA A 150 9.33 -6.62 19.92
CA ALA A 150 8.74 -7.38 21.01
C ALA A 150 9.45 -8.75 21.12
N PRO A 151 9.90 -9.15 22.33
CA PRO A 151 10.60 -10.41 22.55
C PRO A 151 9.71 -11.64 22.32
#